data_AF-A0A2S5M3E3-F1
#
_entry.id   AF-A0A2S5M3E3-F1
#
_cell.length_a   1.000
_cell.length_b   1.000
_cell.length_c   1.000
_cell.angle_alpha   90.00
_cell.angle_beta   90.00
_cell.angle_gamma   90.00
#
_symmetry.space_group_name_H-M   'P 1'
#
loop_
_entity.id
_entity.type
_entity.pdbx_description
1 polymer ?
#
loop_
_entity_poly.entity_id
_entity_poly.type
_entity_poly.pdbx_seq_one_letter_code
_entity_poly.pdbx_strand_id
1 'polypeptide(L)'
;MKPVVALIEWFGPYGLEAARNASKFDYDDGLYIVIGKQKNERKSHVQYIGLASDLCARLNGVHHAIPLVTREFEIWLGEVVSPRTPGRKIKTTDRMLDLAEWSHAYFMQLPINSKKRSAPPDRPITVYNRWWQTNFEVPHKKRPHHEWPDLIDFFGSEYQAKLVWFGGQQLVQDVASFKS
;
A
#
# COMPACT_ATOMS: atom_id res chain seq x y z
N MET A 1 -15.81 -18.27 1.48
CA MET A 1 -14.56 -18.11 2.26
C MET A 1 -14.65 -16.81 3.04
N LYS A 2 -14.15 -16.72 4.28
CA LYS A 2 -14.22 -15.47 5.06
C LYS A 2 -13.27 -14.41 4.47
N PRO A 3 -13.72 -13.16 4.27
CA PRO A 3 -12.86 -12.10 3.76
C PRO A 3 -11.78 -11.74 4.77
N VAL A 4 -10.60 -11.40 4.24
CA VAL A 4 -9.51 -10.82 5.01
C VAL A 4 -9.67 -9.30 5.00
N VAL A 5 -9.44 -8.63 6.13
CA VAL A 5 -9.44 -7.17 6.19
C VAL A 5 -8.03 -6.73 6.54
N ALA A 6 -7.43 -5.90 5.68
CA ALA A 6 -6.13 -5.29 5.88
C ALA A 6 -6.31 -3.78 6.08
N LEU A 7 -6.08 -3.30 7.31
CA LEU A 7 -5.93 -1.88 7.57
C LEU A 7 -4.44 -1.54 7.47
N ILE A 8 -4.09 -0.63 6.56
CA ILE A 8 -2.71 -0.30 6.24
C ILE A 8 -2.47 1.18 6.51
N GLU A 9 -1.46 1.44 7.32
CA GLU A 9 -0.95 2.78 7.58
C GLU A 9 0.30 3.00 6.74
N TRP A 10 0.24 4.02 5.89
CA TRP A 10 1.29 4.37 4.95
C TRP A 10 2.00 5.63 5.42
N PHE A 11 3.31 5.55 5.54
CA PHE A 11 4.17 6.64 6.01
C PHE A 11 5.04 7.14 4.86
N GLY A 12 5.13 8.46 4.71
CA GLY A 12 5.89 9.06 3.62
C GLY A 12 5.54 10.52 3.35
N PRO A 13 5.97 11.05 2.19
CA PRO A 13 6.86 10.40 1.22
C PRO A 13 8.32 10.38 1.72
N TYR A 14 9.06 9.33 1.37
CA TYR A 14 10.50 9.19 1.62
C TYR A 14 11.28 9.16 0.31
N GLY A 15 12.53 9.63 0.34
CA GLY A 15 13.56 9.19 -0.62
C GLY A 15 14.07 7.78 -0.26
N LEU A 16 14.83 7.14 -1.17
CA LEU A 16 15.31 5.77 -0.97
C LEU A 16 16.11 5.57 0.33
N GLU A 17 17.08 6.44 0.60
CA GLU A 17 17.93 6.34 1.79
C GLU A 17 17.12 6.57 3.08
N ALA A 18 16.24 7.57 3.07
CA ALA A 18 15.37 7.87 4.20
C ALA A 18 14.40 6.71 4.49
N ALA A 19 13.80 6.12 3.45
CA ALA A 19 12.94 4.95 3.58
C ALA A 19 13.70 3.75 4.17
N ARG A 20 14.92 3.49 3.68
CA ARG A 20 15.77 2.42 4.20
C ARG A 20 16.11 2.64 5.67
N ASN A 21 16.43 3.86 6.07
CA ASN A 21 16.75 4.17 7.46
C ASN A 21 15.52 4.05 8.37
N ALA A 22 14.35 4.55 7.94
CA ALA A 22 13.09 4.40 8.68
C ALA A 22 12.72 2.91 8.87
N SER A 23 13.01 2.06 7.87
CA SER A 23 12.70 0.63 7.95
C SER A 23 13.57 -0.19 8.92
N LYS A 24 14.63 0.37 9.52
CA LYS A 24 15.52 -0.36 10.45
C LYS A 24 14.94 -0.55 11.84
N PHE A 25 14.05 0.35 12.26
CA PHE A 25 13.60 0.44 13.65
C PHE A 25 12.19 -0.10 13.84
N ASP A 26 11.33 -0.01 12.82
CA ASP A 26 9.88 -0.13 13.02
C ASP A 26 9.19 -1.22 12.18
N TYR A 27 9.90 -1.98 11.34
CA TYR A 27 9.24 -2.91 10.40
C TYR A 27 9.88 -4.31 10.36
N ASP A 28 9.24 -5.29 11.00
CA ASP A 28 9.57 -6.72 10.86
C ASP A 28 9.15 -7.26 9.47
N ASP A 29 7.85 -7.20 9.15
CA ASP A 29 7.31 -7.50 7.82
C ASP A 29 6.47 -6.32 7.35
N GLY A 30 6.66 -5.83 6.12
CA GLY A 30 5.94 -4.65 5.66
C GLY A 30 5.78 -4.53 4.15
N LEU A 31 5.05 -3.50 3.76
CA LEU A 31 4.81 -3.12 2.38
C LEU A 31 5.61 -1.85 2.03
N TYR A 32 5.85 -1.64 0.76
CA TYR A 32 6.28 -0.34 0.26
C TYR A 32 5.65 -0.06 -1.11
N ILE A 33 5.32 1.20 -1.34
CA ILE A 33 4.86 1.70 -2.64
C ILE A 33 5.90 2.67 -3.21
N VAL A 34 6.10 2.59 -4.52
CA VAL A 34 6.91 3.53 -5.28
C VAL A 34 6.00 4.35 -6.19
N ILE A 35 6.09 5.66 -6.08
CA ILE A 35 5.43 6.64 -6.94
C ILE A 35 6.50 7.38 -7.75
N GLY A 36 6.17 7.75 -8.98
CA GLY A 36 7.02 8.58 -9.81
C GLY A 36 6.82 8.32 -11.30
N LYS A 37 7.87 8.61 -12.07
CA LYS A 37 7.89 8.49 -13.53
C LYS A 37 8.94 7.49 -14.00
N GLN A 38 8.54 6.56 -14.85
CA GLN A 38 9.45 5.78 -15.67
C GLN A 38 10.04 6.61 -16.82
N LYS A 39 11.01 6.03 -17.53
CA LYS A 39 11.58 6.63 -18.74
C LYS A 39 10.46 6.91 -19.75
N ASN A 40 10.46 8.12 -20.32
CA ASN A 40 9.48 8.61 -21.31
C ASN A 40 8.06 8.89 -20.79
N GLU A 41 7.75 8.62 -19.52
CA GLU A 41 6.44 8.99 -18.97
C GLU A 41 6.32 10.50 -18.76
N ARG A 42 5.14 11.03 -19.07
CA ARG A 42 4.84 12.47 -18.91
C ARG A 42 4.25 12.79 -17.54
N LYS A 43 3.50 11.86 -16.94
CA LYS A 43 2.81 12.02 -15.66
C LYS A 43 3.36 11.03 -14.64
N SER A 44 3.30 11.41 -13.37
CA SER A 44 3.62 10.52 -12.26
C SER A 44 2.46 9.55 -12.06
N HIS A 45 2.80 8.31 -11.68
CA HIS A 45 1.85 7.23 -11.40
C HIS A 45 2.26 6.49 -10.14
N VAL A 46 1.34 5.72 -9.57
CA VAL A 46 1.73 4.67 -8.62
C VAL A 46 2.34 3.53 -9.44
N GLN A 47 3.65 3.32 -9.30
CA GLN A 47 4.43 2.49 -10.22
C GLN A 47 4.54 1.04 -9.77
N TYR A 48 4.72 0.84 -8.47
CA TYR A 48 5.05 -0.46 -7.89
C TYR A 48 4.59 -0.56 -6.44
N ILE A 49 4.20 -1.76 -6.03
CA ILE A 49 4.08 -2.17 -4.64
C ILE A 49 4.94 -3.41 -4.41
N GLY A 50 5.65 -3.46 -3.29
CA GLY A 50 6.41 -4.62 -2.85
C GLY A 50 6.12 -4.98 -1.41
N LEU A 51 6.33 -6.24 -1.06
CA LEU A 51 6.45 -6.69 0.33
C LEU A 51 7.85 -7.21 0.64
N ALA A 52 8.25 -7.15 1.91
CA ALA A 52 9.43 -7.83 2.41
C ALA A 52 9.29 -8.14 3.91
N SER A 53 9.97 -9.21 4.34
CA SER A 53 10.23 -9.52 5.76
C SER A 53 11.46 -8.79 6.32
N ASP A 54 12.06 -7.93 5.51
CA ASP A 54 13.11 -6.99 5.89
C ASP A 54 13.10 -5.89 4.83
N LEU A 55 12.39 -4.80 5.13
CA LEU A 55 12.29 -3.67 4.22
C LEU A 55 13.64 -2.95 4.07
N CYS A 56 14.50 -2.94 5.09
CA CYS A 56 15.81 -2.30 5.04
C CYS A 56 16.75 -3.01 4.05
N ALA A 57 16.75 -4.34 4.06
CA ALA A 57 17.48 -5.14 3.10
C ALA A 57 16.88 -5.02 1.69
N ARG A 58 15.55 -4.95 1.58
CA ARG A 58 14.84 -4.81 0.30
C ARG A 58 15.08 -3.45 -0.37
N LEU A 59 15.11 -2.37 0.40
CA LEU A 59 15.27 -0.99 -0.07
C LEU A 59 16.75 -0.57 -0.18
N ASN A 60 17.59 -1.47 -0.68
CA ASN A 60 19.03 -1.23 -0.85
C ASN A 60 19.40 -0.57 -2.20
N GLY A 61 18.40 -0.22 -3.03
CA GLY A 61 18.57 0.39 -4.35
C GLY A 61 18.87 -0.58 -5.50
N VAL A 62 19.14 -1.85 -5.20
CA VAL A 62 19.43 -2.90 -6.21
C VAL A 62 18.16 -3.63 -6.64
N HIS A 63 17.06 -3.48 -5.90
CA HIS A 63 15.80 -4.13 -6.24
C HIS A 63 15.30 -3.67 -7.62
N HIS A 64 15.19 -4.61 -8.56
CA HIS A 64 14.90 -4.38 -9.98
C HIS A 64 13.80 -3.36 -10.31
N ALA A 65 12.76 -3.23 -9.47
CA ALA A 65 11.68 -2.28 -9.67
C ALA A 65 12.06 -0.80 -9.38
N ILE A 66 12.96 -0.56 -8.42
CA ILE A 66 13.29 0.78 -7.93
C ILE A 66 14.00 1.62 -9.01
N PRO A 67 15.06 1.11 -9.69
CA PRO A 67 15.75 1.87 -10.74
C PRO A 67 14.89 2.21 -11.96
N LEU A 68 13.74 1.57 -12.15
CA LEU A 68 12.85 1.86 -13.29
C LEU A 68 12.14 3.21 -13.13
N VAL A 69 11.98 3.69 -11.89
CA VAL A 69 11.37 4.99 -11.59
C VAL A 69 12.49 6.03 -11.45
N THR A 70 12.58 6.93 -12.41
CA THR A 70 13.77 7.77 -12.64
C THR A 70 13.58 9.24 -12.25
N ARG A 71 12.34 9.70 -12.11
CA ARG A 71 11.99 11.10 -11.81
C ARG A 71 10.77 11.15 -10.90
N GLU A 72 10.64 12.21 -10.10
CA GLU A 72 9.53 12.38 -9.12
C GLU A 72 9.39 11.16 -8.21
N PHE A 73 10.53 10.62 -7.79
CA PHE A 73 10.62 9.37 -7.05
C PHE A 73 10.23 9.57 -5.59
N GLU A 74 9.21 8.85 -5.16
CA GLU A 74 8.73 8.82 -3.78
C GLU A 74 8.52 7.38 -3.33
N ILE A 75 8.92 7.07 -2.09
CA ILE A 75 8.62 5.80 -1.43
C ILE A 75 7.66 6.06 -0.28
N TRP A 76 6.66 5.19 -0.16
CA TRP A 76 5.78 5.11 1.01
C TRP A 76 5.96 3.75 1.66
N LEU A 77 6.18 3.72 2.98
CA LEU A 77 6.31 2.49 3.76
C LEU A 77 4.95 2.15 4.36
N GLY A 78 4.54 0.88 4.29
CA GLY A 78 3.22 0.44 4.73
C GLY A 78 3.31 -0.57 5.87
N GLU A 79 2.64 -0.27 6.97
CA GLU A 79 2.43 -1.17 8.11
C GLU A 79 0.99 -1.68 8.12
N VAL A 80 0.81 -2.99 8.33
CA VAL A 80 -0.53 -3.57 8.51
C VAL A 80 -0.87 -3.63 10.00
N VAL A 81 -1.83 -2.80 10.41
CA VAL A 81 -2.23 -2.62 11.82
C VAL A 81 -3.48 -3.42 12.20
N SER A 82 -4.16 -4.04 11.23
CA SER A 82 -5.28 -4.94 11.52
C SER A 82 -4.82 -6.26 12.13
N PRO A 83 -5.59 -6.88 13.05
CA PRO A 83 -5.27 -8.19 13.60
C PRO A 83 -5.06 -9.24 12.50
N ARG A 84 -3.88 -9.84 12.45
CA ARG A 84 -3.56 -10.94 11.52
C ARG A 84 -4.50 -12.12 11.79
N THR A 85 -4.99 -12.79 10.73
CA THR A 85 -5.93 -13.91 10.90
C THR A 85 -5.29 -15.01 11.77
N PRO A 86 -5.94 -15.46 12.85
CA PRO A 86 -5.40 -16.53 13.69
C PRO A 86 -5.23 -17.82 12.90
N GLY A 87 -4.02 -18.40 12.88
CA GLY A 87 -3.74 -19.66 12.20
C GLY A 87 -2.25 -20.03 12.17
N ARG A 88 -1.94 -21.32 11.91
CA ARG A 88 -0.56 -21.80 11.72
C ARG A 88 0.11 -21.03 10.57
N LYS A 89 1.30 -20.47 10.80
CA LYS A 89 2.16 -19.93 9.71
C LYS A 89 2.51 -21.07 8.74
N ILE A 90 1.78 -21.17 7.63
CA ILE A 90 2.02 -22.15 6.55
C ILE A 90 2.98 -21.58 5.48
N LYS A 91 3.09 -20.25 5.39
CA LYS A 91 4.01 -19.54 4.49
C LYS A 91 4.96 -18.64 5.29
N THR A 92 6.16 -18.44 4.77
CA THR A 92 7.17 -17.51 5.32
C THR A 92 6.66 -16.06 5.29
N THR A 93 5.90 -15.71 4.26
CA THR A 93 5.26 -14.39 4.11
C THR A 93 3.85 -14.41 4.68
N ASP A 94 3.50 -13.38 5.44
CA ASP A 94 2.15 -13.17 5.94
C ASP A 94 1.15 -13.12 4.77
N ARG A 95 0.12 -13.96 4.84
CA ARG A 95 -0.89 -14.06 3.78
C ARG A 95 -1.67 -12.77 3.62
N MET A 96 -1.86 -12.00 4.69
CA MET A 96 -2.51 -10.69 4.62
C MET A 96 -1.67 -9.70 3.81
N LEU A 97 -0.35 -9.67 4.02
CA LEU A 97 0.58 -8.83 3.24
C LEU A 97 0.59 -9.22 1.76
N ASP A 98 0.63 -10.51 1.46
CA ASP A 98 0.61 -11.01 0.08
C ASP A 98 -0.68 -10.63 -0.66
N LEU A 99 -1.84 -10.77 -0.01
CA LEU A 99 -3.13 -10.36 -0.56
C LEU A 99 -3.24 -8.84 -0.69
N ALA A 100 -2.70 -8.07 0.26
CA ALA A 100 -2.68 -6.61 0.19
C ALA A 100 -1.80 -6.11 -0.97
N GLU A 101 -0.59 -6.65 -1.13
CA GLU A 101 0.31 -6.37 -2.25
C GLU A 101 -0.38 -6.71 -3.59
N TRP A 102 -0.98 -7.90 -3.68
CA TRP A 102 -1.66 -8.35 -4.88
C TRP A 102 -2.87 -7.49 -5.23
N SER A 103 -3.67 -7.09 -4.24
CA SER A 103 -4.85 -6.24 -4.46
C SER A 103 -4.47 -4.88 -5.02
N HIS A 104 -3.48 -4.21 -4.45
CA HIS A 104 -2.97 -2.95 -4.99
C HIS A 104 -2.43 -3.14 -6.41
N ALA A 105 -1.56 -4.13 -6.62
CA ALA A 105 -0.97 -4.40 -7.93
C ALA A 105 -2.02 -4.63 -9.01
N TYR A 106 -3.02 -5.46 -8.73
CA TYR A 106 -4.06 -5.82 -9.70
C TYR A 106 -5.06 -4.68 -9.92
N PHE A 107 -5.67 -4.14 -8.87
CA PHE A 107 -6.77 -3.19 -9.04
C PHE A 107 -6.31 -1.79 -9.44
N MET A 108 -5.11 -1.38 -9.05
CA MET A 108 -4.50 -0.13 -9.50
C MET A 108 -3.69 -0.29 -10.79
N GLN A 109 -3.54 -1.54 -11.28
CA GLN A 109 -2.82 -1.84 -12.52
C GLN A 109 -1.36 -1.31 -12.52
N LEU A 110 -0.66 -1.48 -11.40
CA LEU A 110 0.66 -0.88 -11.14
C LEU A 110 1.71 -1.31 -12.17
N PRO A 111 2.22 -0.40 -13.03
CA PRO A 111 3.03 -0.71 -14.20
C PRO A 111 4.10 -1.80 -14.03
N ILE A 112 4.84 -1.77 -12.93
CA ILE A 112 6.01 -2.61 -12.70
C ILE A 112 5.66 -3.99 -12.11
N ASN A 113 4.48 -4.17 -11.49
CA ASN A 113 4.03 -5.45 -10.90
C ASN A 113 3.51 -6.46 -11.95
N SER A 114 4.22 -6.66 -13.06
CA SER A 114 3.76 -7.40 -14.25
C SER A 114 3.07 -8.74 -13.96
N LYS A 115 3.61 -9.56 -13.05
CA LYS A 115 3.02 -10.86 -12.69
C LYS A 115 1.69 -10.73 -11.93
N LYS A 116 1.64 -9.87 -10.89
CA LYS A 116 0.48 -9.72 -10.00
C LYS A 116 -0.69 -8.95 -10.62
N ARG A 117 -0.50 -8.38 -11.81
CA ARG A 117 -1.57 -7.74 -12.59
C ARG A 117 -2.37 -8.70 -13.47
N SER A 118 -1.87 -9.90 -13.70
CA SER A 118 -2.45 -10.82 -14.69
C SER A 118 -3.77 -11.44 -14.24
N ALA A 119 -3.96 -11.62 -12.94
CA ALA A 119 -5.15 -12.21 -12.36
C ALA A 119 -5.47 -11.54 -11.01
N PRO A 120 -6.75 -11.46 -10.61
CA PRO A 120 -7.14 -10.92 -9.32
C PRO A 120 -6.66 -11.83 -8.18
N PRO A 121 -6.64 -11.33 -6.93
CA PRO A 121 -6.39 -12.16 -5.77
C PRO A 121 -7.29 -13.41 -5.74
N ASP A 122 -6.73 -14.52 -5.28
CA ASP A 122 -7.41 -15.81 -5.14
C ASP A 122 -8.33 -15.91 -3.90
N ARG A 123 -8.40 -14.84 -3.10
CA ARG A 123 -9.25 -14.75 -1.91
C ARG A 123 -9.90 -13.38 -1.77
N PRO A 124 -11.11 -13.33 -1.18
CA PRO A 124 -11.75 -12.07 -0.81
C PRO A 124 -10.88 -11.26 0.16
N ILE A 125 -10.72 -9.97 -0.12
CA ILE A 125 -9.98 -9.03 0.72
C ILE A 125 -10.56 -7.63 0.63
N THR A 126 -10.65 -6.99 1.79
CA THR A 126 -10.89 -5.54 1.92
C THR A 126 -9.60 -4.88 2.41
N VAL A 127 -9.10 -3.90 1.68
CA VAL A 127 -7.92 -3.11 2.04
C VAL A 127 -8.36 -1.68 2.33
N TYR A 128 -8.03 -1.17 3.51
CA TYR A 128 -8.24 0.22 3.88
C TYR A 128 -6.89 0.91 4.08
N ASN A 129 -6.61 1.91 3.25
CA ASN A 129 -5.39 2.70 3.26
C ASN A 129 -5.59 4.00 4.06
N ARG A 130 -4.64 4.29 4.94
CA ARG A 130 -4.49 5.57 5.64
C ARG A 130 -3.09 6.10 5.44
N TRP A 131 -2.94 7.40 5.39
CA TRP A 131 -1.64 8.03 5.13
C TRP A 131 -1.25 8.93 6.29
N TRP A 132 0.02 8.87 6.66
CA TRP A 132 0.64 9.58 7.75
C TRP A 132 1.92 10.25 7.26
N GLN A 133 2.31 11.32 7.94
CA GLN A 133 3.63 11.92 7.74
C GLN A 133 4.72 11.00 8.26
N THR A 134 5.97 11.30 7.91
CA THR A 134 7.15 10.52 8.31
C THR A 134 7.45 10.54 9.81
N ASN A 135 6.67 11.29 10.60
CA ASN A 135 6.75 11.35 12.06
C ASN A 135 5.79 10.38 12.76
N PHE A 136 5.03 9.57 12.02
CA PHE A 136 4.11 8.55 12.52
C PHE A 136 2.89 9.06 13.33
N GLU A 137 2.85 10.35 13.66
CA GLU A 137 1.83 10.93 14.54
C GLU A 137 0.82 11.81 13.80
N VAL A 138 1.22 12.42 12.68
CA VAL A 138 0.38 13.40 11.99
C VAL A 138 -0.24 12.79 10.73
N PRO A 139 -1.57 12.72 10.63
CA PRO A 139 -2.23 12.16 9.45
C PRO A 139 -2.02 13.07 8.23
N HIS A 140 -1.83 12.45 7.07
CA HIS A 140 -1.71 13.15 5.81
C HIS A 140 -3.11 13.55 5.32
N LYS A 141 -3.40 14.87 5.31
CA LYS A 141 -4.74 15.40 5.01
C LYS A 141 -5.21 15.18 3.57
N LYS A 142 -4.28 14.96 2.65
CA LYS A 142 -4.54 14.70 1.23
C LYS A 142 -3.96 13.35 0.86
N ARG A 143 -4.63 12.61 0.01
CA ARG A 143 -4.07 11.38 -0.54
C ARG A 143 -2.76 11.66 -1.29
N PRO A 144 -1.73 10.80 -1.19
CA PRO A 144 -0.46 11.00 -1.88
C PRO A 144 -0.57 11.01 -3.42
N HIS A 145 -1.46 10.18 -3.97
CA HIS A 145 -1.65 10.10 -5.41
C HIS A 145 -3.10 9.84 -5.78
N HIS A 146 -3.63 10.50 -6.80
CA HIS A 146 -5.05 10.39 -7.19
C HIS A 146 -5.47 8.97 -7.58
N GLU A 147 -4.57 8.14 -8.10
CA GLU A 147 -4.82 6.73 -8.48
C GLU A 147 -4.91 5.78 -7.27
N TRP A 148 -4.56 6.23 -6.06
CA TRP A 148 -4.40 5.35 -4.89
C TRP A 148 -5.65 5.34 -3.99
N PRO A 149 -6.57 4.38 -4.13
CA PRO A 149 -7.84 4.41 -3.40
C PRO A 149 -7.65 4.31 -1.88
N ASP A 150 -8.58 4.91 -1.13
CA ASP A 150 -8.69 4.70 0.32
C ASP A 150 -9.15 3.27 0.60
N LEU A 151 -10.12 2.75 -0.17
CA LEU A 151 -10.66 1.41 0.03
C LEU A 151 -10.58 0.59 -1.25
N ILE A 152 -10.10 -0.64 -1.13
CA ILE A 152 -10.26 -1.70 -2.13
C ILE A 152 -11.10 -2.79 -1.48
N ASP A 153 -12.28 -3.08 -2.02
CA ASP A 153 -13.13 -4.17 -1.54
C ASP A 153 -13.36 -5.18 -2.66
N PHE A 154 -12.79 -6.37 -2.50
CA PHE A 154 -12.90 -7.46 -3.46
C PHE A 154 -13.44 -8.71 -2.80
N PHE A 155 -14.61 -9.17 -3.27
CA PHE A 155 -15.28 -10.34 -2.69
C PHE A 155 -15.14 -11.63 -3.52
N GLY A 156 -14.52 -11.56 -4.70
CA GLY A 156 -14.41 -12.67 -5.65
C GLY A 156 -14.82 -12.25 -7.06
N SER A 157 -14.46 -13.06 -8.06
CA SER A 157 -14.70 -12.76 -9.48
C SER A 157 -16.19 -12.72 -9.88
N GLU A 158 -17.07 -13.29 -9.06
CA GLU A 158 -18.52 -13.24 -9.27
C GLU A 158 -19.15 -11.90 -8.86
N TYR A 159 -18.39 -11.04 -8.16
CA TYR A 159 -18.84 -9.75 -7.67
C TYR A 159 -18.00 -8.62 -8.25
N GLN A 160 -18.58 -7.42 -8.34
CA GLN A 160 -17.82 -6.23 -8.71
C GLN A 160 -16.86 -5.83 -7.58
N ALA A 161 -15.59 -5.63 -7.91
CA ALA A 161 -14.65 -4.99 -7.02
C ALA A 161 -15.02 -3.52 -6.84
N LYS A 162 -14.90 -3.00 -5.62
CA LYS A 162 -15.14 -1.58 -5.32
C LYS A 162 -13.82 -0.91 -5.00
N LEU A 163 -13.50 0.13 -5.74
CA LEU A 163 -12.42 1.05 -5.42
C LEU A 163 -13.07 2.36 -4.99
N VAL A 164 -12.75 2.81 -3.78
CA VAL A 164 -13.36 4.01 -3.19
C VAL A 164 -12.27 5.02 -2.93
N TRP A 165 -12.50 6.22 -3.46
CA TRP A 165 -11.75 7.42 -3.16
C TRP A 165 -12.65 8.31 -2.34
N PHE A 166 -12.37 8.50 -1.06
CA PHE A 166 -13.15 9.43 -0.26
C PHE A 166 -12.93 10.86 -0.80
N GLY A 167 -14.02 11.55 -1.13
CA GLY A 167 -14.01 12.89 -1.74
C GLY A 167 -15.34 13.28 -2.38
N GLY A 168 -16.19 14.00 -1.64
CA GLY A 168 -17.49 14.52 -2.10
C GLY A 168 -18.40 14.93 -0.93
N GLN A 169 -18.43 14.12 0.14
CA GLN A 169 -19.05 14.44 1.43
C GLN A 169 -18.39 13.57 2.52
N GLN A 170 -17.31 14.08 3.12
CA GLN A 170 -16.64 13.43 4.24
C GLN A 170 -16.67 14.39 5.42
N LEU A 171 -17.36 14.03 6.50
CA LEU A 171 -17.36 14.80 7.74
C LEU A 171 -16.04 14.55 8.45
N VAL A 172 -15.11 15.49 8.31
CA VAL A 172 -13.85 15.52 9.06
C VAL A 172 -14.01 16.57 10.15
N GLN A 173 -14.26 16.11 11.36
CA GLN A 173 -14.54 16.96 12.51
C GLN A 173 -14.03 16.25 13.78
N ASP A 174 -13.80 17.00 14.85
CA ASP A 174 -13.34 16.41 16.11
C ASP A 174 -14.34 15.37 16.60
N VAL A 175 -13.85 14.29 17.22
CA VAL A 175 -14.72 13.19 17.72
C VAL A 175 -15.83 13.73 18.63
N ALA A 176 -15.53 14.77 19.41
CA ALA A 176 -16.50 15.44 20.28
C ALA A 176 -17.68 16.09 19.53
N SER A 177 -17.45 16.55 18.30
CA SER A 177 -18.48 17.22 17.48
C SER A 177 -19.49 16.25 16.83
N PHE A 178 -19.26 14.93 16.88
CA PHE A 178 -20.24 13.92 16.45
C PHE A 178 -21.31 13.61 17.50
N LYS A 179 -21.13 14.07 18.75
CA LYS A 179 -22.04 13.80 19.87
C LYS A 179 -23.19 14.80 20.00
N SER A 180 -23.62 15.43 18.91
CA SER A 180 -24.79 16.31 18.90
C SER A 180 -26.09 15.51 18.97
#